data_AF-A0A3G2QXP0-F1
#
_entry.id   AF-A0A3G2QXP0-F1
#
_cell.length_a   1.000
_cell.length_b   1.000
_cell.length_c   1.000
_cell.angle_alpha   90.00
_cell.angle_beta   90.00
_cell.angle_gamma   90.00
#
_symmetry.space_group_name_H-M   'P 1'
#
loop_
_entity.id
_entity.type
_entity.pdbx_description
1 polymer ?
#
loop_
_entity_poly.entity_id
_entity_poly.type
_entity_poly.pdbx_seq_one_letter_code
_entity_poly.pdbx_strand_id
1 'polypeptide(L)'
;MLQYFLSSNRPLSPHLTIYTPQSSSLSSIWHRLSGIFMVVLLILELNFIKSIFSCEPQKWVLILEYILIYEVKKSLLVLSASVFLYHLLSGLRYVIWDLGVFLNQYFSTVFVTFIGFGLILFLFFNLLN
;
A
#
# COMPACT_ATOMS: atom_id res chain seq x y z
N MET A 1 -16.86 36.04 11.82
CA MET A 1 -17.63 34.79 11.87
C MET A 1 -16.80 33.62 12.43
N LEU A 2 -15.60 33.32 11.90
CA LEU A 2 -14.71 32.28 12.44
C LEU A 2 -14.26 32.51 13.90
N GLN A 3 -13.99 33.76 14.28
CA GLN A 3 -13.63 34.11 15.67
C GLN A 3 -14.71 33.76 16.69
N TYR A 4 -16.00 33.77 16.31
CA TYR A 4 -17.11 33.49 17.21
C TYR A 4 -17.23 32.00 17.56
N PHE A 5 -16.87 31.11 16.62
CA PHE A 5 -16.83 29.67 16.86
C PHE A 5 -15.65 29.30 17.76
N LEU A 6 -14.48 29.92 17.55
CA LEU A 6 -13.29 29.67 18.37
C LEU A 6 -13.45 30.19 19.81
N SER A 7 -14.20 31.28 20.04
CA SER A 7 -14.46 31.83 21.38
C SER A 7 -15.49 31.04 22.20
N SER A 8 -16.30 30.21 21.54
CA SER A 8 -17.29 29.37 22.22
C SER A 8 -16.75 27.96 22.39
N ASN A 9 -16.58 27.49 23.64
CA ASN A 9 -16.23 26.10 24.00
C ASN A 9 -17.36 25.12 23.66
N ARG A 10 -17.80 25.10 22.40
CA ARG A 10 -18.80 24.16 21.92
C ARG A 10 -18.14 22.79 21.74
N PRO A 11 -18.71 21.71 22.29
CA PRO A 11 -18.15 20.39 22.12
C PRO A 11 -18.24 19.96 20.66
N LEU A 12 -17.20 19.29 20.17
CA LEU A 12 -17.24 18.62 18.87
C LEU A 12 -18.19 17.43 18.96
N SER A 13 -19.10 17.31 17.99
CA SER A 13 -19.96 16.13 17.90
C SER A 13 -19.10 14.87 17.72
N PRO A 14 -19.50 13.74 18.33
CA PRO A 14 -18.83 12.46 18.08
C PRO A 14 -18.90 12.11 16.60
N HIS A 15 -17.83 11.54 16.06
CA HIS A 15 -17.69 11.26 14.62
C HIS A 15 -17.13 9.84 14.43
N LEU A 16 -15.81 9.67 14.34
CA LEU A 16 -15.15 8.37 14.09
C LEU A 16 -15.50 7.31 15.14
N THR A 17 -15.78 7.74 16.37
CA THR A 17 -16.10 6.84 17.48
C THR A 17 -17.49 6.22 17.38
N ILE A 18 -18.42 6.83 16.63
CA ILE A 18 -19.80 6.36 16.49
C ILE A 18 -20.15 5.96 15.05
N TYR A 19 -19.29 6.27 14.08
CA TYR A 19 -19.55 5.98 12.67
C TYR A 19 -19.31 4.50 12.35
N THR A 20 -20.25 3.89 11.63
CA THR A 20 -20.11 2.50 11.18
C THR A 20 -19.17 2.40 9.97
N PRO A 21 -18.13 1.56 10.02
CA PRO A 21 -17.15 1.49 8.92
C PRO A 21 -17.79 0.92 7.65
N GLN A 22 -17.63 1.64 6.54
CA GLN A 22 -18.10 1.23 5.21
C GLN A 22 -16.94 0.64 4.39
N SER A 23 -17.24 -0.26 3.46
CA SER A 23 -16.21 -0.87 2.59
C SER A 23 -15.48 0.19 1.74
N SER A 24 -16.18 1.21 1.25
CA SER A 24 -15.58 2.35 0.52
C SER A 24 -14.67 3.18 1.39
N SER A 25 -15.09 3.52 2.62
CA SER A 25 -14.30 4.36 3.52
C SER A 25 -13.01 3.64 3.92
N LEU A 26 -13.10 2.35 4.25
CA LEU A 26 -11.94 1.51 4.52
C LEU A 26 -11.01 1.42 3.31
N SER A 27 -11.56 1.14 2.12
CA SER A 27 -10.78 1.08 0.87
C SER A 27 -10.04 2.39 0.59
N SER A 28 -10.63 3.55 0.89
CA SER A 28 -9.96 4.84 0.72
C SER A 28 -8.81 5.03 1.71
N ILE A 29 -8.99 4.66 2.97
CA ILE A 29 -7.93 4.72 3.99
C ILE A 29 -6.77 3.80 3.60
N TRP A 30 -7.05 2.56 3.19
CA TRP A 30 -6.04 1.61 2.73
C TRP A 30 -5.29 2.10 1.47
N HIS A 31 -5.97 2.75 0.52
CA HIS A 31 -5.30 3.34 -0.64
C HIS A 31 -4.29 4.44 -0.24
N ARG A 32 -4.65 5.28 0.73
CA ARG A 32 -3.72 6.30 1.27
C ARG A 32 -2.55 5.66 2.00
N LEU A 33 -2.80 4.69 2.86
CA LEU A 33 -1.76 3.97 3.60
C LEU A 33 -0.80 3.25 2.65
N SER A 34 -1.31 2.55 1.64
CA SER A 34 -0.46 1.89 0.63
C SER A 34 0.42 2.87 -0.13
N GLY A 35 -0.08 4.08 -0.42
CA GLY A 35 0.75 5.15 -1.02
C GLY A 35 1.90 5.58 -0.12
N ILE A 36 1.67 5.72 1.19
CA ILE A 36 2.72 6.04 2.17
C ILE A 36 3.76 4.90 2.22
N PHE A 37 3.29 3.64 2.29
CA PHE A 37 4.19 2.48 2.26
C PHE A 37 5.04 2.41 0.99
N MET A 38 4.45 2.71 -0.18
CA MET A 38 5.17 2.77 -1.45
C MET A 38 6.32 3.78 -1.44
N VAL A 39 6.11 4.97 -0.86
CA VAL A 39 7.17 5.97 -0.74
C VAL A 39 8.29 5.48 0.17
N VAL A 40 7.96 4.86 1.30
CA VAL A 40 8.95 4.28 2.22
C VAL A 40 9.77 3.17 1.54
N LEU A 41 9.10 2.26 0.84
CA LEU A 41 9.75 1.17 0.10
C LEU A 41 10.69 1.72 -0.99
N LEU A 42 10.26 2.73 -1.74
CA LEU A 42 11.07 3.37 -2.77
C LEU A 42 12.35 4.01 -2.18
N ILE A 43 12.25 4.66 -1.03
CA ILE A 43 13.43 5.23 -0.34
C ILE A 43 14.40 4.13 0.09
N LEU A 44 13.89 3.02 0.65
CA LEU A 44 14.71 1.88 1.04
C LEU A 44 15.43 1.25 -0.15
N GLU A 45 14.74 1.04 -1.27
CA GLU A 45 15.29 0.50 -2.50
C GLU A 45 16.37 1.41 -3.10
N LEU A 46 16.13 2.73 -3.17
CA LEU A 46 17.13 3.69 -3.65
C LEU A 46 18.39 3.70 -2.79
N ASN A 47 18.24 3.63 -1.45
CA ASN A 47 19.37 3.54 -0.54
C ASN A 47 20.15 2.22 -0.72
N PHE A 48 19.45 1.10 -0.93
CA PHE A 48 20.07 -0.18 -1.22
C PHE A 48 20.88 -0.13 -2.53
N ILE A 49 20.29 0.40 -3.61
CA ILE A 49 20.96 0.59 -4.90
C ILE A 49 22.21 1.48 -4.73
N LYS A 50 22.09 2.61 -4.01
CA LYS A 50 23.22 3.50 -3.74
C LYS A 50 24.35 2.77 -3.00
N SER A 51 24.02 1.92 -2.02
CA SER A 51 25.00 1.15 -1.27
C SER A 51 25.80 0.18 -2.15
N ILE A 52 25.15 -0.47 -3.12
CA ILE A 52 25.80 -1.36 -4.10
C ILE A 52 26.81 -0.58 -4.95
N PHE A 53 26.43 0.61 -5.44
CA PHE A 53 27.32 1.42 -6.28
C PHE A 53 28.47 2.09 -5.51
N SER A 54 28.34 2.27 -4.18
CA SER A 54 29.35 2.92 -3.34
C SER A 54 30.36 1.98 -2.67
N CYS A 55 30.14 0.67 -2.68
CA CYS A 55 31.00 -0.29 -1.99
C CYS A 55 32.04 -0.91 -2.92
N GLU A 56 33.30 -0.93 -2.48
CA GLU A 56 34.33 -1.82 -3.03
C GLU A 56 33.94 -3.30 -2.81
N PRO A 57 34.27 -4.21 -3.75
CA PRO A 57 33.75 -5.58 -3.83
C PRO A 57 34.28 -6.54 -2.74
N GLN A 58 34.67 -6.05 -1.56
CA GLN A 58 35.41 -6.84 -0.56
C GLN A 58 34.71 -7.00 0.80
N LYS A 59 33.48 -6.53 0.96
CA LYS A 59 32.64 -6.81 2.16
C LYS A 59 31.50 -7.79 1.89
N TRP A 60 31.79 -8.88 1.17
CA TRP A 60 30.88 -10.02 0.97
C TRP A 60 31.01 -11.06 2.09
N VAL A 61 30.97 -10.62 3.35
CA VAL A 61 31.06 -11.53 4.49
C VAL A 61 29.64 -11.81 4.99
N LEU A 62 29.07 -12.94 4.53
CA LEU A 62 28.41 -13.99 5.34
C LEU A 62 27.41 -14.82 4.50
N ILE A 63 27.92 -15.90 3.92
CA ILE A 63 27.19 -16.89 3.11
C ILE A 63 26.13 -17.67 3.93
N LEU A 64 26.20 -17.65 5.27
CA LEU A 64 25.23 -18.30 6.16
C LEU A 64 24.04 -17.39 6.54
N GLU A 65 24.21 -16.06 6.49
CA GLU A 65 23.09 -15.12 6.63
C GLU A 65 22.22 -15.09 5.35
N TYR A 66 22.75 -15.59 4.23
CA TYR A 66 22.16 -15.48 2.90
C TYR A 66 20.82 -16.21 2.75
N ILE A 67 20.60 -17.34 3.44
CA ILE A 67 19.35 -18.12 3.34
C ILE A 67 18.21 -17.46 4.11
N LEU A 68 18.49 -16.98 5.34
CA LEU A 68 17.53 -16.21 6.14
C LEU A 68 17.23 -14.87 5.47
N ILE A 69 18.25 -14.23 4.89
CA ILE A 69 18.09 -13.04 4.04
C ILE A 69 17.28 -13.37 2.78
N TYR A 70 17.40 -14.56 2.18
CA TYR A 70 16.69 -14.91 0.95
C TYR A 70 15.19 -15.04 1.18
N GLU A 71 14.75 -15.82 2.17
CA GLU A 71 13.32 -15.98 2.48
C GLU A 71 12.70 -14.68 3.03
N VAL A 72 13.46 -13.90 3.81
CA VAL A 72 13.01 -12.58 4.28
C VAL A 72 12.93 -11.58 3.12
N LYS A 73 13.90 -11.56 2.20
CA LYS A 73 13.84 -10.69 1.00
C LYS A 73 12.72 -11.10 0.07
N LYS A 74 12.48 -12.40 -0.10
CA LYS A 74 11.40 -12.94 -0.91
C LYS A 74 10.03 -12.56 -0.36
N SER A 75 9.81 -12.71 0.95
CA SER A 75 8.57 -12.26 1.59
C SER A 75 8.40 -10.74 1.51
N LEU A 76 9.48 -9.97 1.68
CA LEU A 76 9.47 -8.52 1.49
C LEU A 76 9.10 -8.12 0.06
N LEU A 77 9.60 -8.85 -0.95
CA LEU A 77 9.28 -8.63 -2.36
C LEU A 77 7.82 -8.95 -2.67
N VAL A 78 7.28 -10.05 -2.14
CA VAL A 78 5.84 -10.37 -2.28
C VAL A 78 5.01 -9.27 -1.61
N LEU A 79 5.42 -8.81 -0.42
CA LEU A 79 4.74 -7.74 0.30
C LEU A 79 4.78 -6.42 -0.48
N SER A 80 5.94 -5.99 -0.97
CA SER A 80 6.08 -4.76 -1.75
C SER A 80 5.26 -4.82 -3.04
N ALA A 81 5.32 -5.94 -3.77
CA ALA A 81 4.53 -6.16 -4.97
C ALA A 81 3.01 -6.16 -4.66
N SER A 82 2.59 -6.77 -3.55
CA SER A 82 1.18 -6.78 -3.14
C SER A 82 0.66 -5.38 -2.81
N VAL A 83 1.45 -4.56 -2.09
CA VAL A 83 1.12 -3.18 -1.76
C VAL A 83 1.05 -2.33 -3.03
N PHE A 84 2.01 -2.50 -3.94
CA PHE A 84 2.03 -1.84 -5.24
C PHE A 84 0.79 -2.17 -6.07
N LEU A 85 0.47 -3.46 -6.23
CA LEU A 85 -0.68 -3.92 -7.00
C LEU A 85 -1.99 -3.38 -6.40
N TYR A 86 -2.13 -3.43 -5.08
CA TYR A 86 -3.30 -2.87 -4.41
C TYR A 86 -3.44 -1.36 -4.67
N HIS A 87 -2.34 -0.60 -4.54
CA HIS A 87 -2.34 0.83 -4.76
C HIS A 87 -2.68 1.18 -6.21
N LEU A 88 -2.08 0.47 -7.18
CA LEU A 88 -2.30 0.64 -8.61
C LEU A 88 -3.74 0.34 -9.01
N LEU A 89 -4.29 -0.82 -8.62
CA LEU A 89 -5.66 -1.19 -8.96
C LEU A 89 -6.68 -0.26 -8.31
N SER A 90 -6.45 0.13 -7.05
CA SER A 90 -7.29 1.11 -6.35
C SER A 90 -7.20 2.49 -6.99
N GLY A 91 -6.02 2.91 -7.46
CA GLY A 91 -5.82 4.16 -8.19
C GLY A 91 -6.52 4.17 -9.54
N LEU A 92 -6.38 3.10 -10.32
CA LEU A 92 -7.11 2.92 -11.58
C LEU A 92 -8.62 3.01 -11.38
N ARG A 93 -9.13 2.41 -10.30
CA ARG A 93 -10.54 2.53 -9.93
C ARG A 93 -10.95 3.99 -9.71
N TYR A 94 -10.15 4.78 -8.99
CA TYR A 94 -10.44 6.19 -8.79
C TYR A 94 -10.45 6.97 -10.10
N VAL A 95 -9.49 6.70 -11.01
CA VAL A 95 -9.48 7.30 -12.35
C VAL A 95 -10.75 6.93 -13.14
N ILE A 96 -11.19 5.67 -13.09
CA ILE A 96 -12.44 5.21 -13.71
C ILE A 96 -13.66 5.96 -13.14
N TRP A 97 -13.67 6.18 -11.82
CA TRP A 97 -14.73 6.94 -11.15
C TRP A 97 -14.72 8.43 -11.53
N ASP A 98 -13.54 9.02 -11.69
CA ASP A 98 -13.38 10.42 -12.15
C ASP A 98 -13.91 10.59 -13.58
N LEU A 99 -13.85 9.55 -14.41
CA LEU A 99 -14.47 9.49 -15.74
C LEU A 99 -15.99 9.27 -15.71
N GLY A 100 -16.59 9.08 -14.52
CA GLY A 100 -18.03 8.84 -14.35
C GLY A 100 -18.47 7.41 -14.67
N VAL A 101 -17.53 6.45 -14.78
CA VAL A 101 -17.81 5.06 -15.16
C VAL A 101 -17.77 4.15 -13.92
N PHE A 102 -18.56 3.07 -13.90
CA PHE A 102 -18.59 2.08 -12.80
C PHE A 102 -18.76 2.67 -11.39
N LEU A 103 -19.67 3.65 -11.25
CA LEU A 103 -19.99 4.31 -9.98
C LEU A 103 -20.66 3.39 -8.95
N ASN A 104 -21.13 2.20 -9.37
CA ASN A 104 -21.61 1.19 -8.44
C ASN A 104 -20.45 0.64 -7.60
N GLN A 105 -20.47 0.98 -6.31
CA GLN A 105 -19.45 0.63 -5.34
C GLN A 105 -19.19 -0.87 -5.25
N TYR A 106 -20.24 -1.70 -5.33
CA TYR A 106 -20.10 -3.15 -5.15
C TYR A 106 -19.22 -3.77 -6.24
N PHE A 107 -19.58 -3.54 -7.51
CA PHE A 107 -18.86 -4.10 -8.66
C PHE A 107 -17.39 -3.66 -8.69
N SER A 108 -17.17 -2.36 -8.46
CA SER A 108 -15.86 -1.74 -8.53
C SER A 108 -14.91 -2.26 -7.44
N THR A 109 -15.41 -2.45 -6.21
CA THR A 109 -14.60 -3.03 -5.12
C THR A 109 -14.28 -4.51 -5.34
N VAL A 110 -15.25 -5.30 -5.80
CA VAL A 110 -15.06 -6.74 -6.07
C VAL A 110 -14.06 -6.97 -7.20
N PHE A 111 -14.10 -6.13 -8.24
CA PHE A 111 -13.16 -6.21 -9.35
C PHE A 111 -11.71 -6.00 -8.89
N VAL A 112 -11.46 -4.95 -8.09
CA VAL A 112 -10.13 -4.64 -7.54
C VAL A 112 -9.63 -5.77 -6.63
N THR A 113 -10.48 -6.30 -5.74
CA THR A 113 -10.07 -7.35 -4.82
C THR A 113 -9.82 -8.69 -5.51
N PHE A 114 -10.67 -9.07 -6.47
CA PHE A 114 -10.55 -10.35 -7.17
C PHE A 114 -9.30 -10.39 -8.07
N ILE A 115 -9.06 -9.32 -8.85
CA ILE A 115 -7.86 -9.20 -9.69
C ILE A 115 -6.60 -9.11 -8.83
N GLY A 116 -6.64 -8.28 -7.77
CA GLY A 116 -5.52 -8.15 -6.85
C GLY A 116 -5.13 -9.49 -6.22
N PHE A 117 -6.11 -10.26 -5.74
CA PHE A 117 -5.88 -11.57 -5.16
C PHE A 117 -5.30 -12.57 -6.17
N GLY A 118 -5.83 -12.60 -7.39
CA GLY A 118 -5.31 -13.46 -8.46
C GLY A 118 -3.86 -13.15 -8.83
N LEU A 119 -3.51 -11.87 -8.94
CA LEU A 119 -2.14 -11.43 -9.25
C LEU A 119 -1.17 -11.73 -8.10
N ILE A 120 -1.60 -11.53 -6.85
CA ILE A 120 -0.78 -11.85 -5.67
C ILE A 120 -0.53 -13.36 -5.56
N LEU A 121 -1.56 -14.18 -5.79
CA LEU A 121 -1.40 -15.64 -5.82
C LEU A 121 -0.43 -16.06 -6.92
N PHE A 122 -0.60 -15.52 -8.12
CA PHE A 122 0.31 -15.79 -9.24
C PHE A 122 1.76 -15.42 -8.90
N LEU A 123 1.99 -14.24 -8.32
CA LEU A 123 3.32 -13.83 -7.87
C LEU A 123 3.88 -14.77 -6.79
N PHE A 124 3.05 -15.13 -5.81
CA PHE A 124 3.45 -16.02 -4.72
C PHE A 124 3.88 -17.39 -5.24
N PHE A 125 3.11 -18.00 -6.14
CA PHE A 125 3.45 -19.29 -6.74
C PHE A 125 4.69 -19.22 -7.62
N ASN A 126 4.85 -18.17 -8.44
CA ASN A 126 6.05 -18.04 -9.28
C ASN A 126 7.31 -17.73 -8.49
N LEU A 127 7.20 -17.04 -7.35
CA LEU A 127 8.35 -16.79 -6.49
C LEU A 127 8.71 -18.04 -5.67
N LEU A 128 7.75 -18.88 -5.29
CA LEU A 128 7.98 -20.11 -4.51
C LEU A 128 8.57 -21.29 -5.29
N ASN A 129 8.33 -21.36 -6.59
CA ASN A 129 8.93 -22.36 -7.49
C ASN A 129 10.37 -21.98 -7.87
#